data_AF-A0A947CY40-F1
#
_entry.id   AF-A0A947CY40-F1
#
_cell.length_a   1.000
_cell.length_b   1.000
_cell.length_c   1.000
_cell.angle_alpha   90.00
_cell.angle_beta   90.00
_cell.angle_gamma   90.00
#
_symmetry.space_group_name_H-M   'P 1'
#
loop_
_entity.id
_entity.type
_entity.pdbx_description
1 polymer ?
#
loop_
_entity_poly.entity_id
_entity_poly.type
_entity_poly.pdbx_seq_one_letter_code
_entity_poly.pdbx_strand_id
1 'polypeptide(L)'
;MRRSLSVLFRKEVADHLHSWRFNILIALIALTTLASLYTAAQTIRSVVPQADQPLGDIGLFLKLFTTTDGKLPSFVAFVGFLAPLLGLGMAFDAISSERNKGTLVRLLSQPIYRDDVILAKWFAALAVVGVFFLALNERHQRPVDGIVAPAKVPTGGEEKSKDRWRKGPVIEFR
;
A
#
# COMPACT_ATOMS: atom_id res chain seq x y z
N MET A 1 -30.80 17.11 15.79
CA MET A 1 -30.14 17.14 14.47
C MET A 1 -28.99 16.13 14.34
N ARG A 2 -27.94 16.15 15.18
CA ARG A 2 -26.74 15.27 15.06
C ARG A 2 -26.98 13.74 15.03
N ARG A 3 -28.06 13.24 15.67
CA ARG A 3 -28.35 11.79 15.71
C ARG A 3 -28.73 11.21 14.33
N SER A 4 -29.45 11.97 13.50
CA SER A 4 -29.89 11.52 12.17
C SER A 4 -28.70 11.22 11.25
N LEU A 5 -27.76 12.16 11.16
CA LEU A 5 -26.55 12.04 10.33
C LEU A 5 -25.71 10.83 10.71
N SER A 6 -25.51 10.56 12.01
CA SER A 6 -24.74 9.38 12.46
C SER A 6 -25.40 8.04 12.10
N VAL A 7 -26.74 7.97 12.14
CA VAL A 7 -27.50 6.77 11.75
C VAL A 7 -27.41 6.57 10.25
N LEU A 8 -27.58 7.65 9.47
CA LEU A 8 -27.44 7.63 8.02
C LEU A 8 -26.03 7.22 7.60
N PHE A 9 -25.00 7.83 8.20
CA PHE A 9 -23.60 7.51 7.95
C PHE A 9 -23.30 6.02 8.19
N ARG A 10 -23.71 5.45 9.33
CA ARG A 10 -23.47 4.03 9.63
C ARG A 10 -24.18 3.13 8.61
N LYS A 11 -25.38 3.50 8.18
CA LYS A 11 -26.12 2.79 7.13
C LYS A 11 -25.38 2.88 5.79
N GLU A 12 -24.90 4.06 5.39
CA GLU A 12 -24.15 4.25 4.14
C GLU A 12 -22.80 3.48 4.13
N VAL A 13 -22.10 3.42 5.27
CA VAL A 13 -20.87 2.63 5.40
C VAL A 13 -21.16 1.13 5.27
N ALA A 14 -22.21 0.63 5.94
CA ALA A 14 -22.62 -0.77 5.82
C ALA A 14 -23.05 -1.12 4.38
N ASP A 15 -23.79 -0.23 3.73
CA ASP A 15 -24.23 -0.40 2.34
C ASP A 15 -23.05 -0.40 1.36
N HIS A 16 -21.99 0.37 1.61
CA HIS A 16 -20.76 0.33 0.81
C HIS A 16 -20.04 -1.01 0.96
N LEU A 17 -19.81 -1.46 2.19
CA LEU A 17 -19.05 -2.69 2.46
C LEU A 17 -19.78 -3.95 1.97
N HIS A 18 -21.11 -3.96 2.03
CA HIS A 18 -21.91 -5.12 1.62
C HIS A 18 -22.39 -5.06 0.17
N SER A 19 -22.00 -4.02 -0.58
CA SER A 19 -22.36 -3.87 -1.98
C SER A 19 -21.63 -4.90 -2.84
N TRP A 20 -22.39 -5.65 -3.65
CA TRP A 20 -21.86 -6.61 -4.62
C TRP A 20 -20.78 -5.99 -5.52
N ARG A 21 -20.97 -4.73 -5.92
CA ARG A 21 -20.05 -4.01 -6.81
C ARG A 21 -18.75 -3.61 -6.12
N PHE A 22 -18.83 -3.24 -4.84
CA PHE A 22 -17.65 -2.95 -4.03
C PHE A 22 -16.81 -4.22 -3.81
N ASN A 23 -17.47 -5.36 -3.57
CA ASN A 23 -16.80 -6.66 -3.47
C ASN A 23 -16.11 -7.06 -4.78
N ILE A 24 -16.73 -6.81 -5.93
CA ILE A 24 -16.09 -7.03 -7.24
C ILE A 24 -14.85 -6.14 -7.41
N LEU A 25 -14.90 -4.87 -6.99
CA LEU A 25 -13.75 -3.97 -7.08
C LEU A 25 -12.58 -4.48 -6.23
N ILE A 26 -12.84 -4.84 -4.97
CA ILE A 26 -11.81 -5.40 -4.08
C ILE A 26 -11.24 -6.68 -4.68
N ALA A 27 -12.08 -7.56 -5.22
CA ALA A 27 -11.64 -8.78 -5.88
C ALA A 27 -10.76 -8.49 -7.10
N LEU A 28 -11.11 -7.50 -7.93
CA LEU A 28 -10.29 -7.08 -9.08
C LEU A 28 -8.93 -6.52 -8.65
N ILE A 29 -8.89 -5.65 -7.63
CA ILE A 29 -7.63 -5.11 -7.10
C ILE A 29 -6.78 -6.22 -6.48
N ALA A 30 -7.39 -7.16 -5.75
CA ALA A 30 -6.70 -8.31 -5.18
C ALA A 30 -6.12 -9.21 -6.29
N LEU A 31 -6.90 -9.48 -7.34
CA LEU A 31 -6.48 -10.31 -8.46
C LEU A 31 -5.34 -9.66 -9.26
N THR A 32 -5.41 -8.36 -9.53
CA THR A 32 -4.31 -7.64 -10.21
C THR A 32 -3.05 -7.61 -9.35
N THR A 33 -3.19 -7.46 -8.03
CA THR A 33 -2.07 -7.53 -7.09
C THR A 33 -1.44 -8.93 -7.06
N LEU A 34 -2.24 -9.99 -7.05
CA LEU A 34 -1.76 -11.38 -7.13
C LEU A 34 -1.07 -11.67 -8.47
N ALA A 35 -1.63 -11.19 -9.59
CA ALA A 35 -1.01 -11.33 -10.90
C ALA A 35 0.35 -10.62 -10.97
N SER A 36 0.43 -9.39 -10.44
CA SER A 36 1.70 -8.66 -10.33
C SER A 36 2.70 -9.42 -9.46
N LEU A 37 2.27 -9.93 -8.29
CA LEU A 37 3.13 -10.71 -7.40
C LEU A 37 3.62 -12.02 -8.03
N TYR A 38 2.79 -12.71 -8.81
CA TYR A 38 3.17 -13.92 -9.54
C TYR A 38 4.24 -13.62 -10.60
N THR A 39 4.03 -12.59 -11.42
CA THR A 39 5.03 -12.13 -12.40
C THR A 39 6.30 -11.67 -11.72
N ALA A 40 6.19 -11.04 -10.54
CA ALA A 40 7.32 -10.65 -9.71
C ALA A 40 8.17 -11.85 -9.32
N ALA A 41 7.53 -12.88 -8.76
CA ALA A 41 8.20 -14.10 -8.31
C ALA A 41 8.90 -14.84 -9.45
N GLN A 42 8.31 -14.84 -10.66
CA GLN A 42 8.93 -15.42 -11.85
C GLN A 42 10.15 -14.61 -12.32
N THR A 43 10.06 -13.28 -12.28
CA THR A 43 11.16 -12.37 -12.66
C THR A 43 12.32 -12.48 -11.67
N ILE A 44 12.05 -12.60 -10.37
CA ILE A 44 13.10 -12.80 -9.36
C ILE A 44 13.86 -14.10 -9.66
N ARG A 45 13.16 -15.20 -9.95
CA ARG A 45 13.80 -16.50 -10.27
C ARG A 45 14.71 -16.44 -11.50
N SER A 46 14.39 -15.60 -12.48
CA SER A 46 15.20 -15.46 -13.69
C SER A 46 16.36 -14.47 -13.54
N VAL A 47 16.31 -13.55 -12.57
CA VAL A 47 17.32 -12.49 -12.35
C VAL A 47 18.28 -12.80 -11.19
N VAL A 48 17.92 -13.71 -10.27
CA VAL A 48 18.79 -14.20 -9.18
C VAL A 48 20.19 -14.68 -9.63
N PRO A 49 20.40 -15.28 -10.83
CA PRO A 49 21.76 -15.61 -11.31
C PRO A 49 22.65 -14.38 -11.61
N GLN A 50 22.10 -13.17 -11.60
CA GLN A 50 22.76 -11.92 -12.03
C GLN A 50 22.81 -10.85 -10.91
N ALA A 51 22.38 -11.20 -9.69
CA ALA A 51 22.16 -10.29 -8.56
C ALA A 51 23.42 -9.84 -7.80
N ASP A 52 24.62 -10.18 -8.28
CA ASP A 52 25.92 -9.85 -7.63
C ASP A 52 26.34 -8.36 -7.79
N GLN A 53 25.41 -7.48 -8.19
CA GLN A 53 25.68 -6.06 -8.47
C GLN A 53 24.87 -5.14 -7.53
N PRO A 54 25.50 -4.17 -6.83
CA PRO A 54 24.87 -3.33 -5.81
C PRO A 54 23.82 -2.32 -6.34
N LEU A 55 23.55 -2.31 -7.65
CA LEU A 55 22.51 -1.52 -8.33
C LEU A 55 21.26 -2.34 -8.72
N GLY A 56 21.25 -3.64 -8.42
CA GLY A 56 20.22 -4.59 -8.86
C GLY A 56 18.82 -4.35 -8.31
N ASP A 57 18.69 -3.85 -7.08
CA ASP A 57 17.40 -3.72 -6.39
C ASP A 57 16.45 -2.70 -7.04
N ILE A 58 16.97 -1.54 -7.46
CA ILE A 58 16.16 -0.49 -8.11
C ILE A 58 15.77 -0.91 -9.54
N GLY A 59 16.69 -1.58 -10.24
CA GLY A 59 16.45 -2.10 -11.59
C GLY A 59 15.45 -3.24 -11.63
N LEU A 60 15.43 -4.09 -10.59
CA LEU A 60 14.49 -5.21 -10.44
C LEU A 60 13.05 -4.70 -10.28
N PHE A 61 12.83 -3.72 -9.40
CA PHE A 61 11.51 -3.11 -9.19
C PHE A 61 10.99 -2.46 -10.47
N LEU A 62 11.80 -1.63 -11.15
CA LEU A 62 11.37 -0.96 -12.37
C LEU A 62 11.08 -1.96 -13.50
N LYS A 63 11.94 -2.98 -13.70
CA LYS A 63 11.68 -4.06 -14.68
C LYS A 63 10.38 -4.80 -14.40
N LEU A 64 10.04 -5.03 -13.14
CA LEU A 64 8.80 -5.70 -12.76
C LEU A 64 7.53 -5.00 -13.31
N PHE A 65 7.56 -3.67 -13.33
CA PHE A 65 6.42 -2.84 -13.74
C PHE A 65 6.49 -2.40 -15.21
N THR A 66 7.66 -2.49 -15.84
CA THR A 66 7.93 -1.99 -17.19
C THR A 66 8.31 -3.05 -18.22
N THR A 67 8.62 -4.29 -17.82
CA THR A 67 8.90 -5.39 -18.74
C THR A 67 7.70 -5.66 -19.65
N THR A 68 7.95 -5.71 -20.96
CA THR A 68 6.96 -6.06 -21.99
C THR A 68 7.60 -7.04 -22.97
N ASP A 69 6.89 -8.12 -23.32
CA ASP A 69 7.30 -9.07 -24.36
C ASP A 69 6.88 -8.61 -25.77
N GLY A 70 6.71 -7.29 -25.97
CA GLY A 70 6.34 -6.67 -27.25
C GLY A 70 4.91 -6.91 -27.74
N LYS A 71 4.16 -7.83 -27.14
CA LYS A 71 2.77 -8.18 -27.52
C LYS A 71 1.69 -7.62 -26.60
N LEU A 72 2.04 -7.33 -25.35
CA LEU A 72 1.10 -6.79 -24.35
C LEU A 72 1.67 -5.50 -23.73
N PRO A 73 0.83 -4.46 -23.55
CA PRO A 73 1.25 -3.24 -22.88
C PRO A 73 1.75 -3.54 -21.46
N SER A 74 2.71 -2.73 -20.97
CA SER A 74 3.25 -2.88 -19.63
C SER A 74 2.15 -2.77 -18.58
N PHE A 75 2.37 -3.37 -17.41
CA PHE A 75 1.42 -3.30 -16.30
C PHE A 75 1.04 -1.85 -15.96
N VAL A 76 2.02 -0.94 -15.96
CA VAL A 76 1.80 0.50 -15.70
C VAL A 76 0.92 1.13 -16.78
N ALA A 77 1.14 0.80 -18.06
CA ALA A 77 0.32 1.31 -19.15
C ALA A 77 -1.12 0.77 -19.09
N PHE A 78 -1.29 -0.52 -18.76
CA PHE A 78 -2.60 -1.14 -18.59
C PHE A 78 -3.38 -0.53 -17.43
N VAL A 79 -2.76 -0.39 -16.26
CA VAL A 79 -3.38 0.26 -15.09
C VAL A 79 -3.65 1.74 -15.36
N GLY A 80 -2.73 2.43 -16.03
CA GLY A 80 -2.92 3.83 -16.44
C GLY A 80 -4.14 4.05 -17.34
N PHE A 81 -4.51 3.06 -18.14
CA PHE A 81 -5.72 3.09 -18.97
C PHE A 81 -6.98 2.62 -18.22
N LEU A 82 -6.89 1.51 -17.48
CA LEU A 82 -8.06 0.88 -16.83
C LEU A 82 -8.48 1.57 -15.53
N ALA A 83 -7.54 2.09 -14.75
CA ALA A 83 -7.85 2.71 -13.46
C ALA A 83 -8.76 3.95 -13.60
N PRO A 84 -8.58 4.86 -14.58
CA PRO A 84 -9.52 5.96 -14.80
C PRO A 84 -10.92 5.49 -15.21
N LEU A 85 -11.03 4.50 -16.10
CA LEU A 85 -12.31 3.95 -16.56
C LEU A 85 -13.08 3.26 -15.43
N LEU A 86 -12.39 2.42 -14.65
CA LEU A 86 -12.97 1.77 -13.47
C LEU A 86 -13.35 2.79 -12.40
N GLY A 87 -12.48 3.77 -12.12
CA GLY A 87 -12.72 4.81 -11.12
C GLY A 87 -13.95 5.65 -11.45
N LEU A 88 -14.08 6.06 -12.72
CA LEU A 88 -15.22 6.85 -13.16
C LEU A 88 -16.53 6.02 -13.15
N GLY A 89 -16.48 4.77 -13.62
CA GLY A 89 -17.64 3.88 -13.58
C GLY A 89 -18.13 3.61 -12.16
N MET A 90 -17.21 3.41 -11.21
CA MET A 90 -17.52 3.22 -9.79
C MET A 90 -18.08 4.51 -9.14
N ALA A 91 -17.57 5.69 -9.53
CA ALA A 91 -18.07 6.97 -9.03
C ALA A 91 -19.53 7.23 -9.46
N PHE A 92 -19.86 6.93 -10.71
CA PHE A 92 -21.24 7.02 -11.18
C PHE A 92 -22.15 5.94 -10.59
N ASP A 93 -21.63 4.73 -10.38
CA ASP A 93 -22.39 3.66 -9.74
C ASP A 93 -22.74 3.99 -8.28
N ALA A 94 -21.85 4.65 -7.54
CA ALA A 94 -22.12 5.09 -6.17
C ALA A 94 -23.38 5.96 -6.11
N ILE A 95 -23.54 6.91 -7.05
CA ILE A 95 -24.71 7.80 -7.15
C ILE A 95 -25.94 7.03 -7.66
N SER A 96 -25.78 6.24 -8.71
CA SER A 96 -26.90 5.54 -9.38
C SER A 96 -27.41 4.31 -8.58
N SER A 97 -26.63 3.82 -7.61
CA SER A 97 -26.95 2.63 -6.82
C SER A 97 -28.27 2.76 -6.05
N GLU A 98 -28.61 3.93 -5.51
CA GLU A 98 -29.86 4.13 -4.77
C GLU A 98 -31.09 4.21 -5.67
N ARG A 99 -30.90 4.72 -6.89
CA ARG A 99 -31.94 4.74 -7.92
C ARG A 99 -32.22 3.32 -8.41
N ASN A 100 -31.19 2.52 -8.63
CA ASN A 100 -31.33 1.10 -8.98
C ASN A 100 -31.92 0.25 -7.86
N LYS A 101 -31.64 0.57 -6.58
CA LYS A 101 -32.22 -0.12 -5.41
C LYS A 101 -33.65 0.33 -5.08
N GLY A 102 -34.16 1.37 -5.74
CA GLY A 102 -35.49 1.95 -5.47
C GLY A 102 -35.61 2.62 -4.08
N THR A 103 -34.51 2.81 -3.36
CA THR A 103 -34.51 3.33 -1.98
C THR A 103 -34.54 4.85 -1.91
N LEU A 104 -34.27 5.54 -3.02
CA LEU A 104 -34.18 7.00 -3.07
C LEU A 104 -35.50 7.69 -2.71
N VAL A 105 -36.62 7.20 -3.26
CA VAL A 105 -37.96 7.77 -2.97
C VAL A 105 -38.31 7.60 -1.50
N ARG A 106 -37.92 6.47 -0.89
CA ARG A 106 -38.20 6.15 0.52
C ARG A 106 -37.32 6.92 1.51
N LEU A 107 -36.13 7.34 1.08
CA LEU A 107 -35.26 8.24 1.87
C LEU A 107 -35.75 9.68 1.81
N LEU A 108 -36.20 10.14 0.63
CA LEU A 108 -36.70 11.50 0.43
C LEU A 108 -38.11 11.71 1.00
N SER A 109 -38.89 10.64 1.18
CA SER A 109 -40.24 10.72 1.77
C SER A 109 -40.24 10.84 3.30
N GLN A 110 -39.08 10.64 3.94
CA GLN A 110 -38.95 10.81 5.38
C GLN A 110 -38.58 12.27 5.70
N PRO A 111 -38.99 12.81 6.87
CA PRO A 111 -38.64 14.15 7.31
C PRO A 111 -37.16 14.22 7.73
N ILE A 112 -36.27 14.11 6.75
CA ILE A 112 -34.81 14.15 6.88
C ILE A 112 -34.30 15.27 5.96
N TYR A 113 -33.32 16.05 6.42
CA TYR A 113 -32.73 17.09 5.58
C TYR A 113 -31.99 16.47 4.38
N ARG A 114 -32.29 16.95 3.17
CA ARG A 114 -31.59 16.55 1.93
C ARG A 114 -30.07 16.74 2.03
N ASP A 115 -29.64 17.75 2.77
CA ASP A 115 -28.22 18.06 2.96
C ASP A 115 -27.54 17.00 3.85
N ASP A 116 -28.25 16.47 4.87
CA ASP A 116 -27.74 15.36 5.69
C ASP A 116 -27.55 14.08 4.86
N VAL A 117 -28.42 13.84 3.88
CA VAL A 117 -28.30 12.69 2.95
C VAL A 117 -27.04 12.82 2.11
N ILE A 118 -26.81 14.00 1.53
CA ILE A 118 -25.63 14.27 0.69
C ILE A 118 -24.35 14.18 1.53
N LEU A 119 -24.33 14.84 2.69
CA LEU A 119 -23.16 14.84 3.57
C LEU A 119 -22.84 13.44 4.08
N ALA A 120 -23.83 12.67 4.53
CA ALA A 120 -23.60 11.29 5.00
C ALA A 120 -22.96 10.41 3.92
N LYS A 121 -23.38 10.58 2.66
CA LYS A 121 -22.86 9.81 1.51
C LYS A 121 -21.42 10.17 1.19
N TRP A 122 -21.08 11.44 1.21
CA TRP A 122 -19.70 11.93 1.05
C TRP A 122 -18.79 11.48 2.20
N PHE A 123 -19.24 11.65 3.45
CA PHE A 123 -18.47 11.25 4.61
C PHE A 123 -18.29 9.74 4.70
N ALA A 124 -19.30 8.94 4.37
CA ALA A 124 -19.18 7.48 4.37
C ALA A 124 -18.12 7.00 3.37
N ALA A 125 -18.12 7.53 2.14
CA ALA A 125 -17.10 7.22 1.14
C ALA A 125 -15.69 7.63 1.62
N LEU A 126 -15.55 8.85 2.15
CA LEU A 126 -14.28 9.35 2.70
C LEU A 126 -13.79 8.51 3.89
N ALA A 127 -14.68 8.07 4.77
CA ALA A 127 -14.32 7.27 5.93
C ALA A 127 -13.84 5.88 5.53
N VAL A 128 -14.51 5.22 4.57
CA VAL A 128 -14.07 3.90 4.07
C VAL A 128 -12.68 4.00 3.44
N VAL A 129 -12.45 5.00 2.60
CA VAL A 129 -11.14 5.24 1.98
C VAL A 129 -10.09 5.62 3.02
N GLY A 130 -10.44 6.48 3.98
CA GLY A 130 -9.55 6.91 5.06
C GLY A 130 -9.12 5.74 5.95
N VAL A 131 -10.05 4.86 6.34
CA VAL A 131 -9.74 3.65 7.11
C VAL A 131 -8.86 2.70 6.30
N PHE A 132 -9.10 2.56 5.00
CA PHE A 132 -8.26 1.74 4.13
C PHE A 132 -6.81 2.23 4.11
N PHE A 133 -6.59 3.54 3.89
CA PHE A 133 -5.24 4.12 3.91
C PHE A 133 -4.59 4.04 5.29
N LEU A 134 -5.36 4.27 6.36
CA LEU A 134 -4.85 4.20 7.72
C LEU A 134 -4.42 2.76 8.07
N ALA A 135 -5.22 1.76 7.71
CA ALA A 135 -4.89 0.35 7.87
C ALA A 135 -3.62 -0.06 7.09
N LEU A 136 -3.40 0.50 5.90
CA LEU A 136 -2.18 0.28 5.13
C LEU A 136 -0.96 0.98 5.76
N ASN A 137 -1.12 2.22 6.21
CA ASN A 137 -0.04 3.00 6.79
C ASN A 137 0.44 2.43 8.13
N GLU A 138 -0.48 1.93 8.96
CA GLU A 138 -0.12 1.27 10.23
C GLU A 138 0.68 -0.03 10.04
N ARG A 139 0.59 -0.68 8.87
CA ARG A 139 1.46 -1.82 8.54
C ARG A 139 2.88 -1.39 8.20
N HIS A 140 3.06 -0.20 7.61
CA HIS A 140 4.37 0.29 7.17
C HIS A 140 5.24 0.81 8.32
N GLN A 141 4.62 1.28 9.41
CA GLN A 141 5.32 1.86 10.56
C GLN A 141 5.85 0.85 11.60
N ARG A 142 5.81 -0.47 11.35
CA ARG A 142 6.50 -1.42 12.23
C ARG A 142 8.00 -1.18 12.06
N PRO A 143 8.70 -0.56 13.03
CA PRO A 143 10.12 -0.37 12.89
C PRO A 143 10.77 -1.75 12.85
N VAL A 144 11.55 -2.02 11.81
CA VAL A 144 12.31 -3.26 11.63
C VAL A 144 13.55 -3.17 12.54
N ASP A 145 13.34 -2.89 13.82
CA ASP A 145 14.43 -2.66 14.79
C ASP A 145 14.96 -3.97 15.38
N GLY A 146 14.50 -5.12 14.89
CA GLY A 146 14.82 -6.44 15.47
C GLY A 146 15.81 -7.31 14.68
N ILE A 147 16.18 -6.97 13.44
CA ILE A 147 16.96 -7.87 12.57
C ILE A 147 18.43 -7.45 12.43
N VAL A 148 18.75 -6.17 12.68
CA VAL A 148 20.14 -5.68 12.64
C VAL A 148 20.57 -5.31 14.05
N ALA A 149 20.97 -6.32 14.84
CA ALA A 149 21.86 -6.05 15.95
C ALA A 149 23.14 -5.44 15.36
N PRO A 150 23.58 -4.24 15.78
CA PRO A 150 24.87 -3.74 15.35
C PRO A 150 25.92 -4.73 15.87
N ALA A 151 26.56 -5.44 14.95
CA ALA A 151 27.69 -6.29 15.26
C ALA A 151 28.68 -5.43 16.08
N LYS A 152 28.80 -5.75 17.36
CA LYS A 152 29.77 -5.09 18.24
C LYS A 152 31.14 -5.43 17.68
N VAL A 153 31.74 -4.46 16.98
CA VAL A 153 33.13 -4.54 16.52
C VAL A 153 33.97 -4.92 17.75
N PRO A 154 34.76 -6.01 17.71
CA PRO A 154 35.57 -6.41 18.85
C PRO A 154 36.70 -5.40 19.06
N THR A 155 36.44 -4.36 19.83
CA THR A 155 37.43 -3.45 20.39
C THR A 155 38.16 -4.16 21.53
N GLY A 156 39.01 -5.12 21.18
CA GLY A 156 39.87 -5.84 22.13
C GLY A 156 41.31 -6.07 21.66
N GLY A 157 41.64 -5.65 20.43
CA GLY A 157 42.95 -5.94 19.81
C GLY A 157 43.96 -4.78 19.80
N GLU A 158 43.49 -3.52 19.84
CA GLU A 158 44.39 -2.38 19.61
C GLU A 158 45.21 -1.95 20.83
N GLU A 159 44.72 -2.17 22.05
CA GLU A 159 45.42 -1.75 23.27
C GLU A 159 46.69 -2.59 23.52
N LYS A 160 46.61 -3.90 23.30
CA LYS A 160 47.79 -4.81 23.38
C LYS A 160 48.86 -4.53 22.33
N SER A 161 48.52 -3.90 21.20
CA SER A 161 49.49 -3.61 20.15
C SER A 161 50.30 -2.34 20.45
N LYS A 162 49.70 -1.33 21.10
CA LYS A 162 50.39 -0.10 21.50
C LYS A 162 51.36 -0.32 22.66
N ASP A 163 51.02 -1.19 23.60
CA ASP A 163 51.91 -1.52 24.73
C ASP A 163 53.19 -2.24 24.31
N ARG A 164 53.14 -2.99 23.20
CA ARG A 164 54.28 -3.70 22.63
C ARG A 164 55.32 -2.75 22.01
N TRP A 165 54.90 -1.60 21.49
CA TRP A 165 55.82 -0.57 20.97
C TRP A 165 56.37 0.36 22.06
N ARG A 166 55.68 0.48 23.21
CA ARG A 166 56.18 1.26 24.36
C ARG A 166 57.31 0.59 25.14
N LYS A 167 57.53 -0.72 24.98
CA LYS A 167 58.53 -1.49 25.73
C LYS A 167 59.76 -1.93 24.92
N GLY A 168 60.12 -1.19 23.86
CA GLY A 168 61.39 -1.39 23.15
C GLY A 168 62.60 -0.94 24.00
N PRO A 169 63.76 -1.59 23.87
CA PRO A 169 64.95 -1.28 24.68
C PRO A 169 65.51 0.11 24.36
N VAL A 170 65.76 0.90 25.40
CA VAL A 170 66.46 2.19 25.33
C VAL A 170 67.93 1.89 25.09
N ILE A 171 68.44 2.26 23.91
CA ILE A 171 69.84 2.10 23.55
C ILE A 171 70.60 3.23 24.25
N GLU A 172 71.31 2.91 25.33
CA GLU A 172 72.26 3.84 25.96
C GLU A 172 73.50 3.96 25.07
N PHE A 173 73.78 5.18 24.61
CA PHE A 173 75.01 5.52 23.91
C PHE A 173 76.10 5.80 24.95
N ARG A 174 77.15 4.98 24.95
CA ARG A 174 78.43 5.26 25.61
C ARG A 174 79.58 5.04 24.64
#